data_AF-A0A726DAL2-F1
#
_entry.id   AF-A0A726DAL2-F1
#
_cell.length_a   1.000
_cell.length_b   1.000
_cell.length_c   1.000
_cell.angle_alpha   90.00
_cell.angle_beta   90.00
_cell.angle_gamma   90.00
#
_symmetry.space_group_name_H-M   'P 1'
#
loop_
_entity.id
_entity.type
_entity.pdbx_description
1 polymer ?
#
loop_
_entity_poly.entity_id
_entity_poly.type
_entity_poly.pdbx_seq_one_letter_code
_entity_poly.pdbx_strand_id
1 'polypeptide(L)'
;MSQKKYDANLPKNLTYRRSRKTFAWRNPLTDEEIQLGQISRRDAIAQAIEANHFIAKNYTPVGLIEKLKGTDSLTVTKWAEQYEILLKRRNLSANTYKIRGNQLETIKEKIGRMLLIEVSTRHIAEFLETWIAEGKNTMAGAMRSVLSDMFREAIVRGHIAHNPVEPTRSPKIEVARDRLRLDVYNKIREAAEQLPAWFPLAMDLALVTGQRREDLSCMKFSHIIDERLYVKQIKTGMKIAIPLSLTLQATGLRLGTVIDRCRLVSRTDFMISAGIRKNSPTGNIHPDGLTKTFVKARKASGVNFSNNPPTFHEIRSLAGRLYKNE
;
A
#
# COMPACT_ATOMS: atom_id res chain seq x y z
N MET A 1 -23.88 -16.93 -61.48
CA MET A 1 -22.79 -17.40 -60.59
C MET A 1 -23.33 -18.54 -59.75
N SER A 2 -22.79 -19.75 -59.92
CA SER A 2 -23.29 -20.98 -59.30
C SER A 2 -23.18 -20.90 -57.77
N GLN A 3 -24.31 -20.98 -57.06
CA GLN A 3 -24.36 -21.22 -55.62
C GLN A 3 -23.56 -22.50 -55.31
N LYS A 4 -22.35 -22.35 -54.76
CA LYS A 4 -21.60 -23.49 -54.19
C LYS A 4 -22.51 -24.14 -53.15
N LYS A 5 -22.99 -25.36 -53.43
CA LYS A 5 -23.77 -26.19 -52.51
C LYS A 5 -23.08 -26.20 -51.14
N TYR A 6 -23.65 -25.48 -50.19
CA TYR A 6 -23.29 -25.55 -48.78
C TYR A 6 -23.65 -26.96 -48.31
N ASP A 7 -22.65 -27.76 -47.94
CA ASP A 7 -22.89 -29.05 -47.29
C ASP A 7 -23.27 -28.76 -45.84
N ALA A 8 -24.55 -28.91 -45.51
CA ALA A 8 -25.09 -28.60 -44.19
C ALA A 8 -24.44 -29.39 -43.04
N ASN A 9 -23.72 -30.46 -43.37
CA ASN A 9 -23.05 -31.33 -42.42
C ASN A 9 -21.55 -31.00 -42.22
N LEU A 10 -21.09 -29.84 -42.67
CA LEU A 10 -19.73 -29.34 -42.39
C LEU A 10 -19.79 -28.04 -41.57
N PRO A 11 -18.87 -27.85 -40.61
CA PRO A 11 -18.73 -26.59 -39.88
C PRO A 11 -18.55 -25.40 -40.82
N LYS A 12 -18.89 -24.21 -40.33
CA LYS A 12 -18.64 -22.95 -41.06
C LYS A 12 -17.19 -22.92 -41.57
N ASN A 13 -16.98 -22.29 -42.72
CA ASN A 13 -15.67 -22.13 -43.37
C ASN A 13 -15.00 -23.42 -43.87
N LEU A 14 -15.52 -24.63 -43.57
CA LEU A 14 -14.99 -25.89 -44.09
C LEU A 14 -15.76 -26.35 -45.33
N THR A 15 -15.04 -26.75 -46.39
CA THR A 15 -15.62 -27.30 -47.61
C THR A 15 -14.89 -28.55 -48.07
N TYR A 16 -15.63 -29.52 -48.62
CA TYR A 16 -15.03 -30.70 -49.24
C TYR A 16 -14.88 -30.50 -50.76
N ARG A 17 -13.67 -30.68 -51.28
CA ARG A 17 -13.35 -30.50 -52.69
C ARG A 17 -13.32 -31.87 -53.39
N ARG A 18 -14.42 -32.21 -54.08
CA ARG A 18 -14.57 -33.48 -54.82
C ARG A 18 -13.48 -33.72 -55.86
N SER A 19 -13.02 -32.68 -56.55
CA SER A 19 -11.99 -32.78 -57.59
C SER A 19 -10.62 -33.21 -57.06
N ARG A 20 -10.29 -32.85 -55.82
CA ARG A 20 -9.00 -33.16 -55.18
C ARG A 20 -9.13 -34.19 -54.05
N LYS A 21 -10.35 -34.63 -53.74
CA LYS A 21 -10.68 -35.50 -52.61
C LYS A 21 -10.07 -35.00 -51.29
N THR A 22 -10.10 -33.70 -51.03
CA THR A 22 -9.54 -33.09 -49.81
C THR A 22 -10.49 -32.08 -49.17
N PHE A 23 -10.29 -31.82 -47.88
CA PHE A 23 -10.96 -30.73 -47.17
C PHE A 23 -10.14 -29.43 -47.30
N ALA A 24 -10.85 -28.32 -47.47
CA ALA A 24 -10.28 -26.97 -47.49
C ALA A 24 -11.07 -26.07 -46.55
N TRP A 25 -10.35 -25.35 -45.70
CA TRP A 25 -10.92 -24.37 -44.78
C TRP A 25 -10.57 -22.96 -45.25
N ARG A 26 -11.55 -22.06 -45.28
CA ARG A 26 -11.37 -20.67 -45.76
C ARG A 26 -11.31 -19.71 -44.59
N ASN A 27 -10.23 -18.95 -44.49
CA ASN A 27 -10.10 -17.93 -43.47
C ASN A 27 -11.08 -16.77 -43.75
N PRO A 28 -12.06 -16.47 -42.87
CA PRO A 28 -13.02 -15.38 -43.10
C PRO A 28 -12.41 -13.97 -42.94
N LEU A 29 -11.19 -13.84 -42.41
CA LEU A 29 -10.51 -12.55 -42.25
C LEU A 29 -9.59 -12.22 -43.43
N THR A 30 -8.92 -13.22 -43.99
CA THR A 30 -7.94 -13.04 -45.09
C THR A 30 -8.45 -13.55 -46.44
N ASP A 31 -9.61 -14.21 -46.46
CA ASP A 31 -10.19 -14.89 -47.62
C ASP A 31 -9.35 -16.02 -48.24
N GLU A 32 -8.21 -16.35 -47.64
CA GLU A 32 -7.32 -17.42 -48.09
C GLU A 32 -7.90 -18.81 -47.78
N GLU A 33 -7.75 -19.74 -48.73
CA GLU A 33 -8.12 -21.15 -48.54
C GLU A 33 -6.88 -21.98 -48.14
N ILE A 34 -6.98 -22.64 -46.98
CA ILE A 34 -5.97 -23.57 -46.47
C ILE A 34 -6.45 -25.01 -46.72
N GLN A 35 -5.61 -25.81 -47.38
CA GLN A 35 -5.91 -27.23 -47.62
C GLN A 35 -5.45 -28.07 -46.41
N LEU A 36 -6.35 -28.90 -45.89
CA LEU A 36 -6.07 -29.75 -44.72
C LEU A 36 -5.44 -31.11 -45.09
N GLY A 37 -5.19 -31.35 -46.39
CA GLY A 37 -4.63 -32.61 -46.88
C GLY A 37 -5.62 -33.79 -46.87
N GLN A 38 -5.06 -35.01 -46.95
CA GLN A 38 -5.80 -36.28 -46.89
C GLN A 38 -6.01 -36.70 -45.43
N ILE A 39 -6.89 -35.99 -44.73
CA ILE A 39 -7.28 -36.30 -43.35
C ILE A 39 -8.71 -36.84 -43.29
N SER A 40 -9.04 -37.57 -42.22
CA SER A 40 -10.38 -38.11 -42.03
C SER A 40 -11.41 -36.98 -41.93
N ARG A 41 -12.67 -37.25 -42.31
CA ARG A 41 -13.77 -36.28 -42.17
C ARG A 41 -13.90 -35.78 -40.73
N ARG A 42 -13.69 -36.67 -39.75
CA ARG A 42 -13.77 -36.33 -38.33
C ARG A 42 -12.70 -35.33 -37.93
N ASP A 43 -11.46 -35.54 -38.36
CA ASP A 43 -10.32 -34.67 -38.02
C ASP A 43 -10.43 -33.32 -38.72
N ALA A 44 -10.89 -33.30 -39.97
CA ALA A 44 -11.15 -32.06 -40.71
C ALA A 44 -12.22 -31.20 -40.02
N ILE A 45 -13.29 -31.83 -39.52
CA ILE A 45 -14.34 -31.16 -38.76
C ILE A 45 -13.77 -30.60 -37.44
N ALA A 46 -12.98 -31.39 -36.70
CA ALA A 46 -12.38 -30.96 -35.45
C ALA A 46 -11.46 -29.73 -35.62
N GLN A 47 -10.53 -29.78 -36.59
CA GLN A 47 -9.63 -28.67 -36.88
C GLN A 47 -10.38 -27.42 -37.34
N ALA A 48 -11.42 -27.57 -38.16
CA ALA A 48 -12.23 -26.44 -38.60
C ALA A 48 -12.99 -25.76 -37.45
N ILE A 49 -13.54 -26.54 -36.51
CA ILE A 49 -14.21 -26.00 -35.31
C ILE A 49 -13.21 -25.23 -34.45
N GLU A 50 -12.01 -25.77 -34.24
CA GLU A 50 -10.94 -25.12 -33.49
C GLU A 50 -10.50 -23.79 -34.14
N ALA A 51 -10.24 -23.80 -35.46
CA ALA A 51 -9.86 -22.61 -36.22
C ALA A 51 -10.95 -21.53 -36.21
N ASN A 52 -12.23 -21.93 -36.33
CA ASN A 52 -13.35 -20.99 -36.25
C ASN A 52 -13.48 -20.34 -34.87
N HIS A 53 -13.29 -21.11 -33.79
CA HIS A 53 -13.31 -20.58 -32.43
C HIS A 53 -12.13 -19.64 -32.16
N PHE A 54 -10.93 -19.98 -32.67
CA PHE A 54 -9.75 -19.13 -32.60
C PHE A 54 -9.99 -17.76 -33.26
N ILE A 55 -10.54 -17.74 -34.48
CA ILE A 55 -10.84 -16.50 -35.21
C ILE A 55 -11.94 -15.67 -34.56
N ALA A 56 -12.97 -16.31 -34.02
CA ALA A 56 -14.06 -15.60 -33.36
C ALA A 56 -13.62 -14.86 -32.08
N LYS A 57 -12.34 -15.01 -31.65
CA LYS A 57 -11.82 -14.55 -30.35
C LYS A 57 -12.65 -15.05 -29.14
N ASN A 58 -13.54 -16.02 -29.35
CA ASN A 58 -14.39 -16.63 -28.34
C ASN A 58 -13.67 -17.79 -27.63
N TYR A 59 -12.35 -17.70 -27.49
CA TYR A 59 -11.59 -18.66 -26.71
C TYR A 59 -11.75 -18.34 -25.22
N THR A 60 -12.81 -18.89 -24.64
CA THR A 60 -12.81 -19.26 -23.23
C THR A 60 -13.36 -20.70 -23.15
N PRO A 61 -12.52 -21.74 -23.27
CA PRO A 61 -12.90 -23.10 -22.94
C PRO A 61 -12.90 -23.27 -21.41
N VAL A 62 -13.62 -22.40 -20.72
CA VAL A 62 -13.61 -22.29 -19.25
C VAL A 62 -14.46 -23.39 -18.62
N GLY A 63 -15.44 -23.96 -19.34
CA GLY A 63 -16.37 -24.91 -18.74
C GLY A 63 -15.83 -26.33 -18.53
N LEU A 64 -15.38 -26.99 -19.60
CA LEU A 64 -15.13 -28.43 -19.59
C LEU A 64 -13.66 -28.79 -19.37
N ILE A 65 -12.73 -28.02 -19.96
CA ILE A 65 -11.30 -28.27 -19.78
C ILE A 65 -10.85 -27.91 -18.36
N GLU A 66 -11.37 -26.83 -17.76
CA GLU A 66 -11.08 -26.49 -16.35
C GLU A 66 -11.62 -27.54 -15.38
N LYS A 67 -12.85 -28.02 -15.60
CA LYS A 67 -13.43 -29.15 -14.86
C LYS A 67 -12.63 -30.44 -15.03
N LEU A 68 -12.13 -30.73 -16.24
CA LEU A 68 -11.30 -31.90 -16.52
C LEU A 68 -9.87 -31.79 -15.96
N LYS A 69 -9.33 -30.58 -15.82
CA LYS A 69 -8.03 -30.30 -15.18
C LYS A 69 -8.12 -30.21 -13.65
N GLY A 70 -9.32 -30.32 -13.06
CA GLY A 70 -9.53 -30.21 -11.61
C GLY A 70 -9.14 -28.85 -11.03
N THR A 71 -8.99 -27.83 -11.87
CA THR A 71 -8.59 -26.49 -11.43
C THR A 71 -9.86 -25.69 -11.21
N ASP A 72 -10.37 -25.67 -9.98
CA ASP A 72 -11.35 -24.66 -9.59
C ASP A 72 -10.78 -23.28 -9.96
N SER A 73 -11.40 -22.58 -10.91
CA SER A 73 -10.95 -21.29 -11.42
C SER A 73 -11.05 -20.23 -10.31
N LEU A 74 -10.01 -20.19 -9.47
CA LEU A 74 -9.89 -19.26 -8.36
C LEU A 74 -9.51 -17.88 -8.91
N THR A 75 -10.40 -16.91 -8.74
CA THR A 75 -10.14 -15.53 -9.12
C THR A 75 -9.28 -14.82 -8.08
N VAL A 76 -8.61 -13.75 -8.49
CA VAL A 76 -7.83 -12.89 -7.58
C VAL A 76 -8.72 -12.34 -6.46
N THR A 77 -9.97 -11.97 -6.73
CA THR A 77 -10.92 -11.52 -5.69
C THR A 77 -11.16 -12.57 -4.62
N LYS A 78 -11.54 -13.79 -5.02
CA LYS A 78 -11.79 -14.89 -4.08
C LYS A 78 -10.54 -15.22 -3.27
N TRP A 79 -9.37 -15.19 -3.91
CA TRP A 79 -8.11 -15.39 -3.22
C TRP A 79 -7.78 -14.27 -2.23
N ALA A 80 -8.00 -13.01 -2.61
CA ALA A 80 -7.77 -11.86 -1.74
C ALA A 80 -8.62 -11.91 -0.45
N GLU A 81 -9.87 -12.38 -0.55
CA GLU A 81 -10.75 -12.62 0.62
C GLU A 81 -10.19 -13.71 1.54
N GLN A 82 -9.71 -14.83 0.98
CA GLN A 82 -9.06 -15.87 1.77
C GLN A 82 -7.74 -15.40 2.40
N TYR A 83 -6.97 -14.60 1.68
CA TYR A 83 -5.74 -13.99 2.16
C TYR A 83 -6.00 -12.99 3.29
N GLU A 84 -7.11 -12.27 3.28
CA GLU A 84 -7.49 -11.39 4.40
C GLU A 84 -7.72 -12.19 5.70
N ILE A 85 -8.30 -13.38 5.61
CA ILE A 85 -8.44 -14.29 6.75
C ILE A 85 -7.06 -14.75 7.25
N LEU A 86 -6.12 -15.03 6.34
CA LEU A 86 -4.73 -15.37 6.70
C LEU A 86 -4.04 -14.21 7.42
N LEU A 87 -4.21 -12.98 6.93
CA LEU A 87 -3.64 -11.79 7.57
C LEU A 87 -4.08 -11.68 9.03
N LYS A 88 -5.35 -11.94 9.34
CA LYS A 88 -5.88 -11.88 10.71
C LYS A 88 -5.16 -12.81 11.69
N ARG A 89 -4.60 -13.93 11.20
CA ARG A 89 -3.82 -14.87 12.03
C ARG A 89 -2.41 -14.36 12.37
N ARG A 90 -1.93 -13.31 11.69
CA ARG A 90 -0.56 -12.80 11.83
C ARG A 90 -0.38 -11.79 12.98
N ASN A 91 -1.39 -11.57 13.83
CA ASN A 91 -1.35 -10.69 15.01
C ASN A 91 -0.72 -9.31 14.74
N LEU A 92 -1.12 -8.66 13.63
CA LEU A 92 -0.61 -7.35 13.24
C LEU A 92 -1.31 -6.21 14.01
N SER A 93 -0.72 -5.01 13.98
CA SER A 93 -1.39 -3.83 14.56
C SER A 93 -2.68 -3.48 13.79
N ALA A 94 -3.67 -2.92 14.47
CA ALA A 94 -4.94 -2.51 13.86
C ALA A 94 -4.76 -1.56 12.65
N ASN A 95 -3.81 -0.62 12.74
CA ASN A 95 -3.51 0.28 11.63
C ASN A 95 -2.87 -0.45 10.44
N THR A 96 -2.04 -1.46 10.70
CA THR A 96 -1.48 -2.32 9.64
C THR A 96 -2.60 -3.05 8.91
N TYR A 97 -3.57 -3.62 9.63
CA TYR A 97 -4.74 -4.26 9.02
C TYR A 97 -5.53 -3.30 8.15
N LYS A 98 -5.81 -2.10 8.65
CA LYS A 98 -6.50 -1.06 7.88
C LYS A 98 -5.78 -0.73 6.57
N ILE A 99 -4.45 -0.55 6.63
CA ILE A 99 -3.65 -0.26 5.44
C ILE A 99 -3.69 -1.44 4.46
N ARG A 100 -3.46 -2.67 4.94
CA ARG A 100 -3.50 -3.88 4.09
C ARG A 100 -4.88 -4.09 3.46
N GLY A 101 -5.96 -3.87 4.21
CA GLY A 101 -7.34 -3.94 3.70
C GLY A 101 -7.58 -2.98 2.55
N ASN A 102 -7.21 -1.69 2.71
CA ASN A 102 -7.33 -0.70 1.63
C ASN A 102 -6.53 -1.09 0.38
N GLN A 103 -5.34 -1.68 0.56
CA GLN A 103 -4.53 -2.18 -0.55
C GLN A 103 -5.20 -3.37 -1.25
N LEU A 104 -5.80 -4.30 -0.49
CA LEU A 104 -6.55 -5.43 -1.05
C LEU A 104 -7.81 -4.97 -1.80
N GLU A 105 -8.55 -3.97 -1.31
CA GLU A 105 -9.67 -3.39 -2.07
C GLU A 105 -9.22 -2.84 -3.43
N THR A 106 -8.09 -2.12 -3.45
CA THR A 106 -7.51 -1.59 -4.68
C THR A 106 -7.12 -2.72 -5.65
N ILE A 107 -6.57 -3.82 -5.13
CA ILE A 107 -6.22 -5.01 -5.94
C ILE A 107 -7.48 -5.66 -6.51
N LYS A 108 -8.53 -5.85 -5.70
CA LYS A 108 -9.81 -6.42 -6.11
C LYS A 108 -10.48 -5.57 -7.20
N GLU A 109 -10.41 -4.25 -7.09
CA GLU A 109 -10.98 -3.34 -8.09
C GLU A 109 -10.29 -3.46 -9.46
N LYS A 110 -8.96 -3.52 -9.48
CA LYS A 110 -8.18 -3.44 -10.74
C LYS A 110 -7.95 -4.77 -11.43
N ILE A 111 -7.60 -5.82 -10.67
CA ILE A 111 -7.23 -7.14 -11.23
C ILE A 111 -8.06 -8.29 -10.64
N GLY A 112 -9.06 -8.01 -9.82
CA GLY A 112 -9.84 -9.02 -9.08
C GLY A 112 -10.59 -10.04 -9.94
N ARG A 113 -11.02 -9.64 -11.15
CA ARG A 113 -11.75 -10.49 -12.10
C ARG A 113 -10.88 -11.55 -12.78
N MET A 114 -9.56 -11.38 -12.75
CA MET A 114 -8.63 -12.28 -13.41
C MET A 114 -8.55 -13.61 -12.65
N LEU A 115 -8.31 -14.70 -13.38
CA LEU A 115 -7.94 -15.96 -12.76
C LEU A 115 -6.55 -15.84 -12.16
N LEU A 116 -6.37 -16.38 -10.94
CA LEU A 116 -5.12 -16.29 -10.20
C LEU A 116 -3.93 -16.88 -10.99
N ILE A 117 -4.19 -17.94 -11.76
CA ILE A 117 -3.20 -18.63 -12.62
C ILE A 117 -2.85 -17.83 -13.90
N GLU A 118 -3.73 -16.94 -14.35
CA GLU A 118 -3.54 -16.14 -15.57
C GLU A 118 -2.85 -14.79 -15.29
N VAL A 119 -2.63 -14.45 -14.01
CA VAL A 119 -1.93 -13.23 -13.66
C VAL A 119 -0.45 -13.34 -14.04
N SER A 120 -0.11 -12.80 -15.21
CA SER A 120 1.26 -12.66 -15.67
C SER A 120 2.02 -11.51 -15.00
N THR A 121 3.36 -11.54 -15.10
CA THR A 121 4.22 -10.44 -14.67
C THR A 121 3.92 -9.12 -15.39
N ARG A 122 3.46 -9.18 -16.65
CA ARG A 122 3.03 -7.99 -17.40
C ARG A 122 1.86 -7.29 -16.70
N HIS A 123 0.86 -8.05 -16.24
CA HIS A 123 -0.28 -7.49 -15.52
C HIS A 123 0.14 -6.82 -14.20
N ILE A 124 1.10 -7.42 -13.48
CA ILE A 124 1.65 -6.80 -12.27
C ILE A 124 2.39 -5.49 -12.61
N ALA A 125 3.20 -5.48 -13.67
CA ALA A 125 3.93 -4.29 -14.10
C ALA A 125 2.97 -3.15 -14.46
N GLU A 126 1.95 -3.42 -15.29
CA GLU A 126 0.91 -2.45 -15.67
C GLU A 126 0.15 -1.91 -14.45
N PHE A 127 -0.17 -2.78 -13.50
CA PHE A 127 -0.82 -2.38 -12.25
C PHE A 127 0.06 -1.40 -11.45
N LEU A 128 1.34 -1.70 -11.28
CA LEU A 128 2.27 -0.83 -10.54
C LEU A 128 2.55 0.49 -11.27
N GLU A 129 2.56 0.48 -12.60
CA GLU A 129 2.83 1.64 -13.44
C GLU A 129 1.84 2.78 -13.19
N THR A 130 0.60 2.47 -12.80
CA THR A 130 -0.42 3.48 -12.44
C THR A 130 0.04 4.46 -11.36
N TRP A 131 0.88 4.02 -10.42
CA TRP A 131 1.46 4.90 -9.40
C TRP A 131 2.84 5.43 -9.79
N ILE A 132 3.63 4.65 -10.53
CA ILE A 132 4.99 5.05 -10.93
C ILE A 132 4.92 6.26 -11.88
N ALA A 133 4.01 6.22 -12.86
CA ALA A 133 3.79 7.32 -13.81
C ALA A 133 3.38 8.63 -13.11
N GLU A 134 2.69 8.54 -11.96
CA GLU A 134 2.29 9.69 -11.14
C GLU A 134 3.36 10.10 -10.10
N GLY A 135 4.55 9.47 -10.11
CA GLY A 135 5.62 9.70 -9.13
C GLY A 135 5.34 9.14 -7.72
N LYS A 136 4.29 8.33 -7.56
CA LYS A 136 3.87 7.72 -6.28
C LYS A 136 4.61 6.42 -5.99
N ASN A 137 5.94 6.44 -6.11
CA ASN A 137 6.82 5.26 -5.98
C ASN A 137 6.68 4.51 -4.65
N THR A 138 6.40 5.23 -3.56
CA THR A 138 6.17 4.61 -2.24
C THR A 138 4.90 3.75 -2.24
N MET A 139 3.83 4.21 -2.89
CA MET A 139 2.58 3.45 -3.01
C MET A 139 2.79 2.23 -3.89
N ALA A 140 3.43 2.38 -5.05
CA ALA A 140 3.79 1.26 -5.92
C ALA A 140 4.62 0.19 -5.17
N GLY A 141 5.65 0.58 -4.43
CA GLY A 141 6.43 -0.35 -3.61
C GLY A 141 5.59 -1.07 -2.54
N ALA A 142 4.69 -0.34 -1.87
CA ALA A 142 3.80 -0.92 -0.87
C ALA A 142 2.77 -1.90 -1.47
N MET A 143 2.23 -1.58 -2.64
CA MET A 143 1.32 -2.46 -3.40
C MET A 143 2.03 -3.72 -3.88
N ARG A 144 3.25 -3.58 -4.45
CA ARG A 144 4.10 -4.71 -4.84
C ARG A 144 4.36 -5.64 -3.66
N SER A 145 4.62 -5.08 -2.47
CA SER A 145 4.83 -5.86 -1.25
C SER A 145 3.60 -6.69 -0.86
N VAL A 146 2.38 -6.13 -0.94
CA VAL A 146 1.14 -6.90 -0.66
C VAL A 146 0.94 -8.00 -1.68
N LEU A 147 1.07 -7.65 -2.97
CA LEU A 147 0.89 -8.62 -4.05
C LEU A 147 1.88 -9.77 -3.92
N SER A 148 3.15 -9.47 -3.68
CA SER A 148 4.19 -10.51 -3.53
C SER A 148 3.86 -11.49 -2.41
N ASP A 149 3.40 -10.99 -1.26
CA ASP A 149 3.00 -11.81 -0.11
C ASP A 149 1.70 -12.60 -0.38
N MET A 150 0.69 -11.97 -0.98
CA MET A 150 -0.57 -12.60 -1.37
C MET A 150 -0.34 -13.76 -2.37
N PHE A 151 0.47 -13.55 -3.40
CA PHE A 151 0.82 -14.59 -4.37
C PHE A 151 1.75 -15.65 -3.78
N ARG A 152 2.59 -15.32 -2.80
CA ARG A 152 3.38 -16.32 -2.06
C ARG A 152 2.48 -17.27 -1.27
N GLU A 153 1.47 -16.75 -0.56
CA GLU A 153 0.50 -17.59 0.14
C GLU A 153 -0.31 -18.47 -0.83
N ALA A 154 -0.54 -18.02 -2.06
CA ALA A 154 -1.22 -18.82 -3.08
C ALA A 154 -0.39 -20.03 -3.51
N ILE A 155 0.93 -19.87 -3.59
CA ILE A 155 1.87 -20.97 -3.84
C ILE A 155 1.85 -21.97 -2.68
N VAL A 156 1.88 -21.49 -1.44
CA VAL A 156 1.84 -22.35 -0.24
C VAL A 156 0.58 -23.22 -0.21
N ARG A 157 -0.55 -22.71 -0.73
CA ARG A 157 -1.80 -23.47 -0.86
C ARG A 157 -1.94 -24.26 -2.17
N GLY A 158 -0.93 -24.25 -3.03
CA GLY A 158 -0.91 -25.01 -4.28
C GLY A 158 -1.81 -24.48 -5.39
N HIS A 159 -2.29 -23.23 -5.29
CA HIS A 159 -3.15 -22.64 -6.34
C HIS A 159 -2.37 -22.23 -7.59
N ILE A 160 -1.09 -21.88 -7.43
CA ILE A 160 -0.19 -21.48 -8.51
C ILE A 160 1.21 -22.01 -8.22
N ALA A 161 2.04 -22.13 -9.27
CA ALA A 161 3.40 -22.66 -9.15
C ALA A 161 4.48 -21.57 -8.97
N HIS A 162 4.24 -20.35 -9.45
CA HIS A 162 5.24 -19.27 -9.50
C HIS A 162 4.63 -17.95 -9.07
N ASN A 163 5.44 -17.06 -8.48
CA ASN A 163 4.97 -15.74 -8.06
C ASN A 163 5.15 -14.73 -9.20
N PRO A 164 4.07 -14.23 -9.83
CA PRO A 164 4.21 -13.33 -10.98
C PRO A 164 4.80 -11.97 -10.62
N VAL A 165 4.87 -11.62 -9.33
CA VAL A 165 5.41 -10.36 -8.82
C VAL A 165 6.93 -10.38 -8.74
N GLU A 166 7.56 -11.54 -8.57
CA GLU A 166 9.00 -11.65 -8.32
C GLU A 166 9.88 -10.96 -9.37
N PRO A 167 9.63 -11.11 -10.69
CA PRO A 167 10.48 -10.49 -11.71
C PRO A 167 10.31 -8.96 -11.80
N THR A 168 9.24 -8.40 -11.22
CA THR A 168 9.05 -6.94 -11.19
C THR A 168 10.05 -6.27 -10.25
N ARG A 169 10.51 -5.07 -10.59
CA ARG A 169 11.44 -4.32 -9.73
C ARG A 169 10.67 -3.44 -8.76
N SER A 170 11.20 -3.30 -7.54
CA SER A 170 10.69 -2.30 -6.62
C SER A 170 11.13 -0.91 -7.10
N PRO A 171 10.22 0.09 -7.14
CA PRO A 171 10.58 1.45 -7.52
C PRO A 171 11.65 2.02 -6.59
N LYS A 172 12.57 2.82 -7.15
CA LYS A 172 13.52 3.59 -6.33
C LYS A 172 12.74 4.68 -5.60
N ILE A 173 12.81 4.67 -4.27
CA ILE A 173 12.15 5.66 -3.42
C ILE A 173 13.19 6.67 -2.99
N GLU A 174 13.06 7.91 -3.47
CA GLU A 174 13.85 9.05 -2.99
C GLU A 174 13.00 9.82 -1.96
N VAL A 175 13.60 10.11 -0.80
CA VAL A 175 12.89 10.79 0.28
C VAL A 175 12.78 12.28 -0.06
N ALA A 176 11.59 12.69 -0.51
CA ALA A 176 11.34 14.07 -0.92
C ALA A 176 11.15 15.06 0.24
N ARG A 177 10.94 14.59 1.48
CA ARG A 177 10.65 15.46 2.63
C ARG A 177 11.90 16.19 3.10
N ASP A 178 11.78 17.50 3.25
CA ASP A 178 12.84 18.34 3.80
C ASP A 178 13.16 18.03 5.26
N ARG A 179 14.44 18.18 5.61
CA ARG A 179 14.89 18.14 6.99
C ARG A 179 14.60 19.45 7.71
N LEU A 180 14.17 19.36 8.96
CA LEU A 180 13.95 20.54 9.81
C LEU A 180 15.28 21.03 10.40
N ARG A 181 15.74 22.22 10.00
CA ARG A 181 16.91 22.86 10.62
C ARG A 181 16.55 23.53 11.94
N LEU A 182 17.53 23.76 12.82
CA LEU A 182 17.31 24.36 14.14
C LEU A 182 16.80 25.80 14.04
N ASP A 183 17.36 26.60 13.14
CA ASP A 183 16.94 27.98 12.89
C ASP A 183 15.47 28.06 12.43
N VAL A 184 15.06 27.14 11.56
CA VAL A 184 13.67 27.01 11.11
C VAL A 184 12.76 26.51 12.23
N TYR A 185 13.21 25.53 13.03
CA TYR A 185 12.46 25.07 14.21
C TYR A 185 12.17 26.21 15.17
N ASN A 186 13.16 27.06 15.48
CA ASN A 186 13.00 28.18 16.40
C ASN A 186 11.94 29.17 15.91
N LYS A 187 11.93 29.52 14.62
CA LYS A 187 10.88 30.38 14.02
C LYS A 187 9.49 29.78 14.11
N ILE A 188 9.36 28.46 13.87
CA ILE A 188 8.08 27.76 14.00
C ILE A 188 7.65 27.70 15.47
N ARG A 189 8.60 27.50 16.38
CA ARG A 189 8.38 27.42 17.82
C ARG A 189 7.95 28.75 18.41
N GLU A 190 8.49 29.87 17.92
CA GLU A 190 8.06 31.22 18.28
C GLU A 190 6.63 31.48 17.78
N ALA A 191 6.34 31.18 16.52
CA ALA A 191 4.98 31.30 15.98
C ALA A 191 3.95 30.41 16.70
N ALA A 192 4.41 29.29 17.28
CA ALA A 192 3.56 28.40 18.07
C ALA A 192 3.05 29.05 19.37
N GLU A 193 3.68 30.10 19.90
CA GLU A 193 3.22 30.81 21.11
C GLU A 193 1.85 31.46 20.92
N GLN A 194 1.45 31.73 19.66
CA GLN A 194 0.13 32.25 19.31
C GLN A 194 -0.94 31.15 19.17
N LEU A 195 -0.55 29.88 19.33
CA LEU A 195 -1.44 28.72 19.26
C LEU A 195 -1.81 28.26 20.68
N PRO A 196 -2.70 27.26 20.86
CA PRO A 196 -3.07 26.79 22.19
C PRO A 196 -1.85 26.43 23.03
N ALA A 197 -1.84 26.87 24.30
CA ALA A 197 -0.67 26.83 25.19
C ALA A 197 0.02 25.46 25.32
N TRP A 198 -0.70 24.35 25.09
CA TRP A 198 -0.12 23.01 25.10
C TRP A 198 0.81 22.73 23.92
N PHE A 199 0.67 23.44 22.79
CA PHE A 199 1.36 23.12 21.55
C PHE A 199 2.83 23.54 21.51
N PRO A 200 3.21 24.76 21.94
CA PRO A 200 4.60 25.12 22.26
C PRO A 200 5.32 24.05 23.09
N LEU A 201 4.68 23.61 24.18
CA LEU A 201 5.22 22.59 25.09
C LEU A 201 5.34 21.22 24.42
N ALA A 202 4.42 20.88 23.51
CA ALA A 202 4.51 19.64 22.76
C ALA A 202 5.71 19.64 21.80
N MET A 203 6.07 20.79 21.22
CA MET A 203 7.27 20.95 20.40
C MET A 203 8.54 20.83 21.24
N ASP A 204 8.58 21.44 22.43
CA ASP A 204 9.71 21.36 23.36
C ASP A 204 9.92 19.92 23.85
N LEU A 205 8.84 19.29 24.30
CA LEU A 205 8.84 17.91 24.77
C LEU A 205 9.28 16.94 23.67
N ALA A 206 8.83 17.17 22.42
CA ALA A 206 9.26 16.37 21.28
C ALA A 206 10.75 16.53 20.96
N LEU A 207 11.28 17.76 21.05
CA LEU A 207 12.67 18.05 20.74
C LEU A 207 13.60 17.47 21.82
N VAL A 208 13.30 17.69 23.11
CA VAL A 208 14.16 17.21 24.20
C VAL A 208 14.08 15.69 24.38
N THR A 209 12.93 15.05 24.18
CA THR A 209 12.81 13.59 24.37
C THR A 209 13.12 12.77 23.11
N GLY A 210 13.07 13.41 21.94
CA GLY A 210 13.17 12.73 20.65
C GLY A 210 12.10 11.67 20.39
N GLN A 211 10.98 11.64 21.13
CA GLN A 211 9.95 10.60 20.98
C GLN A 211 9.02 10.81 19.79
N ARG A 212 8.31 9.75 19.37
CA ARG A 212 7.34 9.84 18.27
C ARG A 212 6.10 10.60 18.75
N ARG A 213 5.36 11.24 17.84
CA ARG A 213 4.14 11.99 18.17
C ARG A 213 3.08 11.12 18.85
N GLU A 214 2.97 9.85 18.46
CA GLU A 214 2.06 8.89 19.07
C GLU A 214 2.45 8.63 20.54
N ASP A 215 3.74 8.41 20.79
CA ASP A 215 4.26 8.19 22.13
C ASP A 215 4.07 9.44 23.01
N LEU A 216 4.36 10.64 22.48
CA LEU A 216 4.15 11.93 23.15
C LEU A 216 2.70 12.14 23.57
N SER A 217 1.74 11.81 22.69
CA SER A 217 0.31 11.99 22.99
C SER A 217 -0.21 11.11 24.14
N CYS A 218 0.54 10.07 24.50
CA CYS A 218 0.20 9.15 25.57
C CYS A 218 1.01 9.37 26.85
N MET A 219 1.93 10.33 26.89
CA MET A 219 2.74 10.60 28.08
C MET A 219 1.87 11.20 29.19
N LYS A 220 1.94 10.57 30.37
CA LYS A 220 1.25 11.00 31.58
C LYS A 220 2.24 11.42 32.65
N PHE A 221 1.83 12.30 33.54
CA PHE A 221 2.64 12.67 34.70
C PHE A 221 2.94 11.47 35.62
N SER A 222 2.02 10.50 35.70
CA SER A 222 2.21 9.26 36.44
C SER A 222 3.26 8.32 35.84
N HIS A 223 3.75 8.58 34.63
CA HIS A 223 4.88 7.84 34.05
C HIS A 223 6.24 8.31 34.58
N ILE A 224 6.26 9.31 35.47
CA ILE A 224 7.49 9.79 36.12
C ILE A 224 7.65 9.04 37.44
N ILE A 225 8.76 8.32 37.58
CA ILE A 225 9.14 7.56 38.77
C ILE A 225 10.64 7.79 38.97
N ASP A 226 11.08 8.08 40.19
CA ASP A 226 12.50 8.28 40.56
C ASP A 226 13.27 9.20 39.59
N GLU A 227 12.74 10.40 39.37
CA GLU A 227 13.32 11.42 38.47
C GLU A 227 13.54 10.95 37.01
N ARG A 228 12.76 9.96 36.57
CA ARG A 228 12.80 9.43 35.19
C ARG A 228 11.42 9.33 34.58
N LEU A 229 11.30 9.75 33.33
CA LEU A 229 10.13 9.56 32.49
C LEU A 229 10.18 8.20 31.79
N TYR A 230 9.30 7.29 32.17
CA TYR A 230 9.16 5.98 31.56
C TYR A 230 8.27 6.04 30.31
N VAL A 231 8.79 5.54 29.18
CA VAL A 231 8.08 5.52 27.90
C VAL A 231 8.12 4.12 27.32
N LYS A 232 6.95 3.53 27.07
CA LYS A 232 6.79 2.33 26.24
C LYS A 232 6.39 2.76 24.84
N GLN A 233 7.31 2.64 23.89
CA GLN A 233 7.08 3.06 22.51
C GLN A 233 5.99 2.19 21.86
N ILE A 234 4.95 2.82 21.31
CA ILE A 234 3.79 2.13 20.73
C ILE A 234 4.19 1.30 19.51
N LYS A 235 5.03 1.86 18.63
CA LYS A 235 5.40 1.20 17.37
C LYS A 235 6.28 -0.02 17.54
N THR A 236 7.22 0.01 18.48
CA THR A 236 8.28 -1.01 18.63
C THR A 236 8.15 -1.83 19.91
N GLY A 237 7.34 -1.40 20.88
CA GLY A 237 7.23 -2.02 22.20
C GLY A 237 8.40 -1.72 23.15
N MET A 238 9.46 -1.05 22.67
CA MET A 238 10.65 -0.73 23.45
C MET A 238 10.31 0.13 24.67
N LYS A 239 10.88 -0.23 25.82
CA LYS A 239 10.74 0.52 27.08
C LYS A 239 12.02 1.31 27.33
N ILE A 240 11.88 2.59 27.58
CA ILE A 240 12.99 3.50 27.88
C ILE A 240 12.66 4.34 29.11
N ALA A 241 13.67 4.74 29.87
CA ALA A 241 13.56 5.63 31.01
C ALA A 241 14.46 6.85 30.78
N ILE A 242 13.85 8.02 30.60
CA ILE A 242 14.54 9.26 30.24
C ILE A 242 14.73 10.10 31.51
N PRO A 243 15.96 10.43 31.93
CA PRO A 243 16.17 11.21 33.15
C PRO A 243 15.65 12.64 32.99
N LEU A 244 14.98 13.17 34.03
CA LEU A 244 14.47 14.56 34.04
C LEU A 244 15.59 15.62 34.00
N SER A 245 16.82 15.23 34.33
CA SER A 245 18.03 16.04 34.17
C SER A 245 18.50 16.17 32.71
N LEU A 246 17.94 15.38 31.77
CA LEU A 246 18.29 15.47 30.35
C LEU A 246 18.13 16.90 29.85
N THR A 247 19.22 17.45 29.33
CA THR A 247 19.27 18.81 28.80
C THR A 247 19.84 18.78 27.40
N LEU A 248 19.11 19.36 26.45
CA LEU A 248 19.58 19.58 25.09
C LEU A 248 20.34 20.91 25.08
N GLN A 249 21.66 20.85 25.02
CA GLN A 249 22.55 22.02 25.13
C GLN A 249 22.29 23.02 24.00
N ALA A 250 22.07 22.52 22.78
CA ALA A 250 21.83 23.37 21.61
C ALA A 250 20.67 24.37 21.75
N THR A 251 19.70 24.10 22.63
CA THR A 251 18.55 24.99 22.90
C THR A 251 18.37 25.33 24.36
N GLY A 252 19.23 24.84 25.26
CA GLY A 252 19.08 24.95 26.71
C GLY A 252 17.80 24.29 27.28
N LEU A 253 17.16 23.39 26.52
CA LEU A 253 15.91 22.76 26.97
C LEU A 253 16.21 21.61 27.92
N ARG A 254 15.78 21.73 29.18
CA ARG A 254 15.83 20.65 30.18
C ARG A 254 14.47 19.96 30.30
N LEU A 255 14.46 18.62 30.26
CA LEU A 255 13.24 17.82 30.30
C LEU A 255 12.38 18.10 31.54
N GLY A 256 12.97 18.12 32.73
CA GLY A 256 12.26 18.44 33.97
C GLY A 256 11.54 19.79 33.90
N THR A 257 12.24 20.84 33.43
CA THR A 257 11.65 22.18 33.28
C THR A 257 10.51 22.21 32.26
N VAL A 258 10.61 21.47 31.16
CA VAL A 258 9.51 21.35 30.17
C VAL A 258 8.31 20.65 30.81
N ILE A 259 8.52 19.57 31.57
CA ILE A 259 7.46 18.85 32.29
C ILE A 259 6.80 19.76 33.33
N ASP A 260 7.54 20.56 34.06
CA ASP A 260 6.98 21.50 35.05
C ASP A 260 6.07 22.53 34.37
N ARG A 261 6.49 23.07 33.21
CA ARG A 261 5.62 23.93 32.39
C ARG A 261 4.38 23.19 31.89
N CYS A 262 4.49 21.92 31.50
CA CYS A 262 3.34 21.08 31.18
C CYS A 262 2.37 20.95 32.35
N ARG A 263 2.85 20.83 33.60
CA ARG A 263 1.98 20.76 34.80
C ARG A 263 1.18 22.04 35.02
N LEU A 264 1.73 23.19 34.68
CA LEU A 264 1.04 24.48 34.81
C LEU A 264 -0.11 24.64 33.79
N VAL A 265 0.05 24.04 32.61
CA VAL A 265 -0.90 24.19 31.48
C VAL A 265 -1.94 23.06 31.44
N SER A 266 -1.49 21.81 31.61
CA SER A 266 -2.38 20.64 31.51
C SER A 266 -3.22 20.50 32.77
N ARG A 267 -4.53 20.29 32.58
CA ARG A 267 -5.50 20.03 33.65
C ARG A 267 -5.94 18.56 33.70
N THR A 268 -5.14 17.67 33.14
CA THR A 268 -5.43 16.24 33.01
C THR A 268 -4.19 15.42 33.35
N ASP A 269 -4.32 14.10 33.39
CA ASP A 269 -3.17 13.19 33.62
C ASP A 269 -2.07 13.30 32.55
N PHE A 270 -2.41 13.79 31.36
CA PHE A 270 -1.50 13.84 30.22
C PHE A 270 -0.60 15.08 30.28
N MET A 271 0.67 14.93 29.92
CA MET A 271 1.61 16.05 29.84
C MET A 271 1.17 17.09 28.80
N ILE A 272 0.65 16.61 27.68
CA ILE A 272 0.11 17.44 26.60
C ILE A 272 -1.39 17.17 26.48
N SER A 273 -2.19 18.20 26.77
CA SER A 273 -3.65 18.11 26.78
C SER A 273 -4.31 19.36 26.23
N ALA A 274 -5.44 19.18 25.54
CA ALA A 274 -6.31 20.27 25.10
C ALA A 274 -7.53 20.47 26.05
N GLY A 275 -7.48 19.86 27.24
CA GLY A 275 -8.58 19.80 28.21
C GLY A 275 -9.62 18.71 27.89
N ILE A 276 -10.49 18.43 28.85
CA ILE A 276 -11.61 17.49 28.71
C ILE A 276 -12.66 18.10 27.77
N ARG A 277 -13.07 17.34 26.75
CA ARG A 277 -14.07 17.75 25.75
C ARG A 277 -15.00 16.58 25.44
N LYS A 278 -16.17 16.84 24.86
CA LYS A 278 -17.14 15.79 24.44
C LYS A 278 -16.48 14.66 23.62
N ASN A 279 -15.58 15.02 22.71
CA ASN A 279 -14.88 14.07 21.83
C ASN A 279 -13.50 13.62 22.38
N SER A 280 -13.15 14.04 23.60
CA SER A 280 -11.89 13.73 24.27
C SER A 280 -12.12 13.73 25.79
N PRO A 281 -12.84 12.73 26.33
CA PRO A 281 -13.29 12.71 27.72
C PRO A 281 -12.14 12.62 28.73
N THR A 282 -10.99 12.07 28.34
CA THR A 282 -9.78 12.00 29.17
C THR A 282 -8.82 13.18 28.92
N GLY A 283 -9.14 14.03 27.93
CA GLY A 283 -8.34 15.18 27.51
C GLY A 283 -7.02 14.86 26.80
N ASN A 284 -6.80 13.63 26.35
CA ASN A 284 -5.65 13.29 25.53
C ASN A 284 -5.74 13.89 24.12
N ILE A 285 -4.60 14.27 23.56
CA ILE A 285 -4.56 14.82 22.19
C ILE A 285 -4.42 13.68 21.19
N HIS A 286 -5.25 13.65 20.15
CA HIS A 286 -5.04 12.74 19.04
C HIS A 286 -3.72 13.09 18.29
N PRO A 287 -2.87 12.13 17.89
CA PRO A 287 -1.58 12.41 17.21
C PRO A 287 -1.69 13.33 15.98
N ASP A 288 -2.81 13.27 15.25
CA ASP A 288 -3.07 14.17 14.12
C ASP A 288 -3.30 15.62 14.54
N GLY A 289 -3.75 15.87 15.77
CA GLY A 289 -3.81 17.20 16.36
C GLY A 289 -2.43 17.86 16.40
N LEU A 290 -1.39 17.14 16.83
CA LEU A 290 0.00 17.62 16.82
C LEU A 290 0.45 18.00 15.39
N THR A 291 0.14 17.16 14.42
CA THR A 291 0.56 17.38 13.02
C THR A 291 -0.19 18.55 12.39
N LYS A 292 -1.50 18.64 12.58
CA LYS A 292 -2.32 19.74 12.06
C LYS A 292 -1.93 21.08 12.69
N THR A 293 -1.73 21.11 14.01
CA THR A 293 -1.30 22.33 14.70
C THR A 293 0.12 22.75 14.31
N PHE A 294 1.03 21.80 14.08
CA PHE A 294 2.35 22.10 13.52
C PHE A 294 2.29 22.74 12.14
N VAL A 295 1.38 22.28 11.27
CA VAL A 295 1.18 22.92 9.96
C VAL A 295 0.67 24.36 10.15
N LYS A 296 -0.17 24.64 11.14
CA LYS A 296 -0.60 26.02 11.46
C LYS A 296 0.59 26.88 11.93
N ALA A 297 1.39 26.40 12.89
CA ALA A 297 2.58 27.10 13.37
C ALA A 297 3.57 27.37 12.24
N ARG A 298 3.79 26.36 11.39
CA ARG A 298 4.66 26.46 10.22
C ARG A 298 4.20 27.55 9.26
N LYS A 299 2.89 27.62 8.94
CA LYS A 299 2.34 28.69 8.10
C LYS A 299 2.46 30.06 8.76
N ALA A 300 2.25 30.15 10.07
CA ALA A 300 2.37 31.39 10.84
C ALA A 300 3.82 31.89 10.97
N SER A 301 4.82 31.01 10.84
CA SER A 301 6.24 31.37 10.98
C SER A 301 6.81 32.27 9.86
N GLY A 302 6.08 32.46 8.76
CA GLY A 302 6.55 33.26 7.61
C GLY A 302 7.75 32.69 6.86
N VAL A 303 8.21 31.48 7.21
CA VAL A 303 9.32 30.81 6.50
C VAL A 303 8.84 30.25 5.17
N ASN A 304 9.63 30.47 4.11
CA ASN A 304 9.40 29.85 2.81
C ASN A 304 9.89 28.39 2.83
N PHE A 305 9.03 27.46 2.41
CA PHE A 305 9.36 26.04 2.35
C PHE A 305 9.28 25.51 0.92
N SER A 306 9.94 24.38 0.65
CA SER A 306 9.75 23.65 -0.60
C SER A 306 8.35 23.04 -0.72
N ASN A 307 8.10 22.33 -1.82
CA ASN A 307 6.88 21.55 -2.04
C ASN A 307 6.68 20.42 -1.01
N ASN A 308 7.73 20.00 -0.30
CA ASN A 308 7.69 18.89 0.66
C ASN A 308 8.20 19.34 2.04
N PRO A 309 7.51 20.31 2.68
CA PRO A 309 7.98 20.96 3.89
C PRO A 309 8.13 19.98 5.07
N PRO A 310 9.02 20.26 6.04
CA PRO A 310 9.17 19.44 7.23
C PRO A 310 7.85 19.29 7.99
N THR A 311 7.65 18.13 8.61
CA THR A 311 6.46 17.83 9.43
C THR A 311 6.83 17.79 10.90
N PHE A 312 5.84 17.69 11.80
CA PHE A 312 6.10 17.51 13.24
C PHE A 312 7.06 16.33 13.51
N HIS A 313 7.02 15.28 12.69
CA HIS A 313 7.92 14.14 12.84
C HIS A 313 9.41 14.48 12.61
N GLU A 314 9.72 15.55 11.85
CA GLU A 314 11.11 15.99 11.67
C GLU A 314 11.73 16.60 12.93
N ILE A 315 10.93 16.95 13.95
CA ILE A 315 11.45 17.34 15.28
C ILE A 315 12.27 16.18 15.88
N ARG A 316 11.82 14.93 15.72
CA ARG A 316 12.58 13.75 16.17
C ARG A 316 13.90 13.59 15.42
N SER A 317 13.90 13.86 14.12
CA SER A 317 15.13 13.84 13.29
C SER A 317 16.09 14.96 13.70
N LEU A 318 15.58 16.14 14.00
CA LEU A 318 16.35 17.26 14.54
C LEU A 318 16.94 16.91 15.90
N ALA A 319 16.14 16.42 16.85
CA ALA A 319 16.60 15.97 18.17
C ALA A 319 17.77 14.99 18.05
N GLY A 320 17.62 13.95 17.22
CA GLY A 320 18.67 12.95 17.03
C GLY A 320 19.97 13.51 16.43
N ARG A 321 19.89 14.54 15.57
CA ARG A 321 21.08 15.22 15.03
C ARG A 321 21.73 16.15 16.04
N LEU A 322 20.94 16.84 16.85
CA LEU A 322 21.47 17.74 17.89
C LEU A 322 22.17 16.94 18.98
N TYR A 323 21.54 15.90 19.54
CA TYR A 323 22.17 15.03 20.53
C TYR A 323 23.40 14.26 20.01
N LYS A 324 23.49 14.02 18.70
CA LYS A 324 24.69 13.40 18.11
C LYS A 324 25.88 14.37 18.08
N ASN A 325 25.62 15.67 18.07
CA ASN A 325 26.62 16.72 17.94
C ASN A 325 27.00 17.34 19.31
N GLU A 326 26.43 16.85 20.41
CA GLU A 326 26.77 17.22 21.79
C GLU A 326 27.77 16.21 22.37
#